data_AF-A0A0D6KEK1-F1
#
_entry.id   AF-A0A0D6KEK1-F1
#
_cell.length_a   1.000
_cell.length_b   1.000
_cell.length_c   1.000
_cell.angle_alpha   90.00
_cell.angle_beta   90.00
_cell.angle_gamma   90.00
#
_symmetry.space_group_name_H-M   'P 1'
#
loop_
_entity.id
_entity.type
_entity.pdbx_description
1 polymer ?
#
loop_
_entity_poly.entity_id
_entity_poly.type
_entity_poly.pdbx_seq_one_letter_code
_entity_poly.pdbx_strand_id
1 'polypeptide(L)'
;MNWKDWSNVTFSERHHLPERSGIYVIVDINDYVWYVGQATNLKNRWASRTHHRYPQLIRSNRKLRHRIYWQEVPLNCLDEREKYCINLFKPELNGCKVKKYLPKQPQIEREIKRLLKVLNKPTMLFPVIRSVVAGEYKDEEGITCILVLININDEQIISNSTRKRYANEVKKAWNYYKTYCGKDEQQYSQVWVTTYNLNVCKFEFVITDWEFFQYLEDNADARTQYLEEVEIFSEKVKTLKNLDIFEKLLLQEEYSYINYDGKKSLTTAAYIRYRRPLLNCITTTIS
;
A
#
# COMPACT_ATOMS: atom_id res chain seq x y z
N MET A 1 36.95 3.61 -31.34
CA MET A 1 35.88 4.60 -31.11
C MET A 1 35.49 4.56 -29.66
N ASN A 2 35.69 5.65 -28.93
CA ASN A 2 35.41 5.73 -27.50
C ASN A 2 34.14 6.59 -27.30
N TRP A 3 33.08 6.01 -26.74
CA TRP A 3 31.84 6.74 -26.48
C TRP A 3 32.00 7.81 -25.40
N LYS A 4 33.06 7.75 -24.60
CA LYS A 4 33.36 8.75 -23.55
C LYS A 4 33.62 10.13 -24.13
N ASP A 5 34.04 10.20 -25.39
CA ASP A 5 34.31 11.47 -26.08
C ASP A 5 33.04 12.07 -26.72
N TRP A 6 31.89 11.39 -26.60
CA TRP A 6 30.63 11.85 -27.17
C TRP A 6 29.94 12.87 -26.26
N SER A 7 29.15 13.74 -26.88
CA SER A 7 28.21 14.61 -26.18
C SER A 7 27.27 13.78 -25.32
N ASN A 8 26.93 14.26 -24.12
CA ASN A 8 26.09 13.48 -23.21
C ASN A 8 25.25 14.33 -22.26
N VAL A 9 24.20 13.71 -21.75
CA VAL A 9 23.28 14.28 -20.75
C VAL A 9 22.96 13.24 -19.69
N THR A 10 22.54 13.66 -18.49
CA THR A 10 21.98 12.71 -17.53
C THR A 10 20.63 12.18 -18.03
N PHE A 11 20.20 11.00 -17.56
CA PHE A 11 18.91 10.43 -17.95
C PHE A 11 17.70 11.33 -17.59
N SER A 12 17.81 12.13 -16.52
CA SER A 12 16.83 13.16 -16.14
C SER A 12 16.77 14.31 -17.13
N GLU A 13 17.91 14.68 -17.73
CA GLU A 13 18.08 15.80 -18.67
C GLU A 13 17.91 15.40 -20.13
N ARG A 14 17.40 14.19 -20.42
CA ARG A 14 17.20 13.67 -21.78
C ARG A 14 16.40 14.59 -22.72
N HIS A 15 15.65 15.56 -22.17
CA HIS A 15 14.92 16.57 -22.94
C HIS A 15 15.85 17.62 -23.59
N HIS A 16 17.10 17.72 -23.13
CA HIS A 16 18.18 18.54 -23.72
C HIS A 16 18.93 17.84 -24.88
N LEU A 17 18.53 16.63 -25.27
CA LEU A 17 19.09 16.00 -26.45
C LEU A 17 18.80 16.85 -27.71
N PRO A 18 19.69 16.81 -28.71
CA PRO A 18 19.55 17.64 -29.91
C PRO A 18 18.45 17.11 -30.84
N GLU A 19 17.90 18.00 -31.66
CA GLU A 19 17.00 17.67 -32.76
C GLU A 19 17.78 17.21 -33.99
N ARG A 20 18.64 16.20 -33.82
CA ARG A 20 19.50 15.65 -34.86
C ARG A 20 19.39 14.14 -34.93
N SER A 21 19.77 13.59 -36.08
CA SER A 21 19.92 12.15 -36.27
C SER A 21 21.22 11.66 -35.65
N GLY A 22 21.23 10.45 -35.11
CA GLY A 22 22.43 9.93 -34.46
C GLY A 22 22.28 8.60 -33.76
N ILE A 23 23.42 8.14 -33.23
CA ILE A 23 23.53 6.97 -32.37
C ILE A 23 23.69 7.43 -30.94
N TYR A 24 23.03 6.75 -30.00
CA TYR A 24 23.18 6.98 -28.58
C TYR A 24 23.52 5.68 -27.85
N VAL A 25 24.27 5.84 -26.76
CA VAL A 25 24.54 4.76 -25.80
C VAL A 25 24.14 5.18 -24.39
N ILE A 26 23.56 4.23 -23.66
CA ILE A 26 23.15 4.39 -22.27
C ILE A 26 24.20 3.72 -21.40
N VAL A 27 24.79 4.49 -20.50
CA VAL A 27 25.91 4.06 -19.68
C VAL A 27 25.60 4.37 -18.21
N ASP A 28 25.99 3.49 -17.30
CA ASP A 28 25.86 3.74 -15.87
C ASP A 28 27.09 4.42 -15.25
N ILE A 29 27.06 4.62 -13.94
CA ILE A 29 28.16 5.22 -13.17
C ILE A 29 29.46 4.38 -13.17
N ASN A 30 29.39 3.10 -13.54
CA ASN A 30 30.55 2.20 -13.59
C ASN A 30 31.08 2.04 -15.03
N ASP A 31 30.71 2.94 -15.94
CA ASP A 31 31.08 2.91 -17.36
C ASP A 31 30.58 1.66 -18.12
N TYR A 32 29.54 0.98 -17.61
CA TYR A 32 28.95 -0.16 -18.31
C TYR A 32 27.90 0.28 -19.32
N VAL A 33 28.05 -0.17 -20.57
CA VAL A 33 27.11 0.16 -21.67
C VAL A 33 25.90 -0.77 -21.62
N TRP A 34 24.76 -0.24 -21.19
CA TRP A 34 23.51 -0.99 -21.05
C TRP A 34 22.75 -1.13 -22.36
N TYR A 35 22.76 -0.11 -23.20
CA TYR A 35 21.93 -0.06 -24.40
C TYR A 35 22.55 0.84 -25.46
N VAL A 36 22.50 0.40 -26.71
CA VAL A 36 22.81 1.20 -27.90
C VAL A 36 21.52 1.37 -28.70
N GLY A 37 21.29 2.56 -29.23
CA GLY A 37 20.19 2.75 -30.17
C GLY A 37 20.43 3.87 -31.17
N GLN A 38 19.61 3.89 -32.21
CA GLN A 38 19.58 4.98 -33.20
C GLN A 38 18.31 5.83 -33.12
N ALA A 39 18.38 7.04 -33.66
CA ALA A 39 17.22 7.88 -33.89
C ALA A 39 17.45 8.81 -35.10
N THR A 40 16.39 9.05 -35.87
CA THR A 40 16.34 10.14 -36.86
C THR A 40 16.23 11.52 -36.21
N ASN A 41 15.72 11.57 -34.97
CA ASN A 41 15.70 12.73 -34.09
C ASN A 41 15.87 12.28 -32.63
N LEU A 42 17.04 12.55 -32.05
CA LEU A 42 17.41 12.12 -30.69
C LEU A 42 16.48 12.72 -29.63
N LYS A 43 16.16 14.02 -29.72
CA LYS A 43 15.23 14.68 -28.80
C LYS A 43 13.86 14.02 -28.81
N ASN A 44 13.25 13.85 -29.98
CA ASN A 44 11.92 13.26 -30.11
C ASN A 44 11.87 11.80 -29.63
N ARG A 45 12.94 11.04 -29.88
CA ARG A 45 13.07 9.66 -29.40
C ARG A 45 12.99 9.55 -27.87
N TRP A 46 13.43 10.59 -27.16
CA TRP A 46 13.52 10.62 -25.69
C TRP A 46 12.58 11.61 -25.01
N ALA A 47 11.85 12.42 -25.78
CA ALA A 47 10.95 13.48 -25.30
C ALA A 47 9.81 12.92 -24.44
N SER A 48 9.37 11.69 -24.70
CA SER A 48 8.26 11.06 -23.98
C SER A 48 8.65 9.71 -23.38
N ARG A 49 7.70 9.10 -22.64
CA ARG A 49 7.88 7.76 -22.04
C ARG A 49 7.65 6.63 -23.06
N THR A 50 7.51 6.95 -24.35
CA THR A 50 7.24 5.96 -25.42
C THR A 50 8.48 5.20 -25.86
N HIS A 51 9.68 5.67 -25.48
CA HIS A 51 10.89 4.88 -25.71
C HIS A 51 10.73 3.50 -25.05
N HIS A 52 10.78 2.44 -25.85
CA HIS A 52 10.41 1.10 -25.41
C HIS A 52 11.25 0.57 -24.22
N ARG A 53 12.49 1.05 -24.04
CA ARG A 53 13.35 0.75 -22.87
C ARG A 53 13.18 1.71 -21.69
N TYR A 54 12.45 2.81 -21.85
CA TYR A 54 12.29 3.81 -20.80
C TYR A 54 11.83 3.21 -19.45
N PRO A 55 10.83 2.30 -19.39
CA PRO A 55 10.40 1.71 -18.13
C PRO A 55 11.46 0.86 -17.40
N GLN A 56 12.43 0.29 -18.14
CA GLN A 56 13.53 -0.48 -17.56
C GLN A 56 14.63 0.45 -17.04
N LEU A 57 14.98 1.46 -17.83
CA LEU A 57 16.05 2.41 -17.52
C LEU A 57 15.67 3.34 -16.37
N ILE A 58 14.45 3.89 -16.35
CA ILE A 58 14.02 4.82 -15.28
C ILE A 58 13.99 4.14 -13.89
N ARG A 59 13.64 2.85 -13.83
CA ARG A 59 13.57 2.10 -12.57
C ARG A 59 14.95 1.86 -11.96
N SER A 60 15.94 1.56 -12.81
CA SER A 60 17.31 1.33 -12.37
C SER A 60 18.11 2.62 -12.20
N ASN A 61 17.66 3.73 -12.79
CA ASN A 61 18.37 5.02 -12.79
C ASN A 61 18.69 5.56 -11.39
N ARG A 62 17.82 5.35 -10.39
CA ARG A 62 18.10 5.80 -9.01
C ARG A 62 19.37 5.17 -8.45
N LYS A 63 19.65 3.91 -8.83
CA LYS A 63 20.84 3.16 -8.40
C LYS A 63 22.01 3.35 -9.36
N LEU A 64 21.76 3.21 -10.66
CA LEU A 64 22.79 3.13 -11.69
C LEU A 64 23.19 4.50 -12.26
N ARG A 65 22.39 5.55 -12.03
CA ARG A 65 22.67 6.94 -12.47
C ARG A 65 23.06 7.02 -13.95
N HIS A 66 22.17 6.54 -14.81
CA HIS A 66 22.39 6.44 -16.24
C HIS A 66 22.67 7.81 -16.88
N ARG A 67 23.57 7.81 -17.86
CA ARG A 67 23.83 8.91 -18.80
C ARG A 67 23.54 8.46 -20.22
N ILE A 68 23.13 9.40 -21.05
CA ILE A 68 22.88 9.20 -22.47
C ILE A 68 24.01 9.91 -23.22
N TYR A 69 24.94 9.13 -23.74
CA TYR A 69 25.96 9.63 -24.68
C TYR A 69 25.40 9.52 -26.09
N TRP A 70 25.71 10.48 -26.95
CA TRP A 70 25.21 10.50 -28.32
C TRP A 70 26.20 11.13 -29.28
N GLN A 71 26.17 10.63 -30.51
CA GLN A 71 26.91 11.20 -31.63
C GLN A 71 25.98 11.36 -32.82
N GLU A 72 26.10 12.50 -33.50
CA GLU A 72 25.42 12.75 -34.75
C GLU A 72 25.93 11.83 -35.86
N VAL A 73 25.01 11.22 -36.58
CA VAL A 73 25.29 10.28 -37.67
C VAL A 73 24.27 10.51 -38.78
N PRO A 74 24.71 10.67 -40.04
CA PRO A 74 23.80 10.83 -41.17
C PRO A 74 22.75 9.71 -41.26
N LEU A 75 21.54 10.05 -41.70
CA LEU A 75 20.39 9.14 -41.76
C LEU A 75 20.68 7.83 -42.50
N ASN A 76 21.41 7.91 -43.61
CA ASN A 76 21.79 6.76 -44.44
C ASN A 76 22.81 5.82 -43.79
N CYS A 77 23.47 6.25 -42.70
CA CYS A 77 24.50 5.48 -42.00
C CYS A 77 24.02 4.93 -40.66
N LEU A 78 22.78 5.23 -40.24
CA LEU A 78 22.29 4.90 -38.90
C LEU A 78 22.32 3.39 -38.66
N ASP A 79 21.72 2.58 -39.54
CA ASP A 79 21.60 1.13 -39.33
C ASP A 79 22.96 0.44 -39.25
N GLU A 80 23.89 0.82 -40.13
CA GLU A 80 25.25 0.29 -40.12
C GLU A 80 25.97 0.69 -38.83
N ARG A 81 25.82 1.94 -38.41
CA ARG A 81 26.50 2.45 -37.21
C ARG A 81 25.93 1.87 -35.92
N GLU A 82 24.62 1.67 -35.84
CA GLU A 82 23.97 1.00 -34.71
C GLU A 82 24.48 -0.43 -34.58
N LYS A 83 24.49 -1.20 -35.67
CA LYS A 83 25.02 -2.57 -35.71
C LYS A 83 26.49 -2.62 -35.28
N TYR A 84 27.31 -1.71 -35.80
CA TYR A 84 28.72 -1.60 -35.42
C TYR A 84 28.88 -1.36 -33.90
N CYS A 85 28.14 -0.41 -33.34
CA CYS A 85 28.21 -0.10 -31.91
C CYS A 85 27.68 -1.23 -31.02
N ILE A 86 26.60 -1.92 -31.42
CA ILE A 86 26.08 -3.10 -30.72
C ILE A 86 27.14 -4.21 -30.70
N ASN A 87 27.77 -4.49 -31.84
CA ASN A 87 28.80 -5.52 -31.93
C ASN A 87 30.04 -5.17 -31.10
N LEU A 88 30.42 -3.89 -31.07
CA LEU A 88 31.58 -3.40 -30.34
C LEU A 88 31.36 -3.45 -28.82
N PHE A 89 30.22 -2.96 -28.32
CA PHE A 89 29.98 -2.80 -26.89
C PHE A 89 29.25 -3.98 -26.24
N LYS A 90 28.61 -4.85 -27.04
CA LYS A 90 27.79 -5.99 -26.57
C LYS A 90 26.83 -5.63 -25.42
N PRO A 91 26.02 -4.57 -25.57
CA PRO A 91 25.18 -4.07 -24.49
C PRO A 91 24.09 -5.07 -24.08
N GLU A 92 23.90 -5.24 -22.78
CA GLU A 92 23.00 -6.25 -22.20
C GLU A 92 21.55 -6.11 -22.68
N LEU A 93 21.06 -4.88 -22.87
CA LEU A 93 19.65 -4.66 -23.22
C LEU A 93 19.37 -4.80 -24.73
N ASN A 94 20.38 -4.77 -25.60
CA ASN A 94 20.17 -5.06 -27.03
C ASN A 94 19.99 -6.57 -27.22
N GLY A 95 19.04 -6.98 -28.07
CA GLY A 95 18.72 -8.40 -28.30
C GLY A 95 17.87 -9.06 -27.20
N CYS A 96 17.85 -8.55 -25.97
CA CYS A 96 16.98 -9.06 -24.91
C CYS A 96 15.50 -8.66 -25.12
N LYS A 97 14.55 -9.54 -24.80
CA LYS A 97 13.11 -9.17 -24.81
C LYS A 97 12.87 -8.01 -23.82
N VAL A 98 12.10 -7.00 -24.25
CA VAL A 98 11.68 -5.89 -23.38
C VAL A 98 10.83 -6.47 -22.26
N LYS A 99 11.26 -6.32 -21.00
CA LYS A 99 10.48 -6.79 -19.85
C LYS A 99 9.15 -6.02 -19.81
N LYS A 100 8.04 -6.70 -20.10
CA LYS A 100 6.69 -6.18 -19.85
C LYS A 100 6.47 -6.20 -18.35
N TYR A 101 6.43 -5.02 -17.75
CA TYR A 101 6.05 -4.89 -16.35
C TYR A 101 4.52 -4.96 -16.31
N LEU A 102 3.98 -6.14 -16.01
CA LEU A 102 2.57 -6.28 -15.68
C LEU A 102 2.22 -5.27 -14.58
N PRO A 103 1.03 -4.63 -14.62
CA PRO A 103 0.58 -3.84 -13.50
C PRO A 103 0.68 -4.72 -12.26
N LYS A 104 1.35 -4.21 -11.22
CA LYS A 104 1.44 -4.89 -9.92
C LYS A 104 0.00 -5.23 -9.49
N GLN A 105 -0.18 -6.38 -8.82
CA GLN A 105 -1.42 -6.76 -8.12
C GLN A 105 -2.14 -5.56 -7.49
N PRO A 106 -3.48 -5.60 -7.34
CA PRO A 106 -4.27 -4.47 -6.86
C PRO A 106 -3.58 -3.79 -5.68
N GLN A 107 -3.29 -2.49 -5.81
CA GLN A 107 -2.66 -1.74 -4.72
C GLN A 107 -3.53 -1.79 -3.46
N ILE A 108 -4.84 -2.04 -3.63
CA ILE A 108 -5.85 -2.18 -2.60
C ILE A 108 -5.56 -3.40 -1.70
N GLU A 109 -5.44 -4.60 -2.27
CA GLU A 109 -5.13 -5.81 -1.51
C GLU A 109 -3.75 -5.73 -0.84
N ARG A 110 -2.77 -5.16 -1.54
CA ARG A 110 -1.44 -4.93 -0.96
C ARG A 110 -1.50 -4.00 0.26
N GLU A 111 -2.40 -3.03 0.25
CA GLU A 111 -2.54 -2.10 1.36
C GLU A 111 -3.12 -2.78 2.59
N ILE A 112 -4.15 -3.61 2.43
CA ILE A 112 -4.69 -4.35 3.57
C ILE A 112 -3.67 -5.33 4.14
N LYS A 113 -2.92 -6.08 3.29
CA LYS A 113 -1.80 -6.93 3.75
C LYS A 113 -0.77 -6.11 4.53
N ARG A 114 -0.38 -4.94 4.02
CA ARG A 114 0.53 -4.03 4.72
C ARG A 114 -0.03 -3.61 6.08
N LEU A 115 -1.31 -3.26 6.16
CA LEU A 115 -1.94 -2.82 7.40
C LEU A 115 -1.99 -3.94 8.43
N LEU A 116 -2.51 -5.11 8.07
CA LEU A 116 -2.54 -6.30 8.93
C LEU A 116 -1.15 -6.65 9.43
N LYS A 117 -0.15 -6.65 8.55
CA LYS A 117 1.25 -6.89 8.91
C LYS A 117 1.82 -5.87 9.90
N VAL A 118 1.60 -4.58 9.65
CA VAL A 118 2.17 -3.52 10.50
C VAL A 118 1.49 -3.49 11.86
N LEU A 119 0.16 -3.67 11.90
CA LEU A 119 -0.63 -3.70 13.13
C LEU A 119 -0.33 -4.93 13.98
N ASN A 120 0.00 -6.09 13.38
CA ASN A 120 0.35 -7.29 14.14
C ASN A 120 1.86 -7.40 14.47
N LYS A 121 2.70 -6.47 13.99
CA LYS A 121 4.13 -6.48 14.30
C LYS A 121 4.36 -5.87 15.68
N PRO A 122 4.96 -6.62 16.64
CA PRO A 122 5.34 -6.07 17.93
C PRO A 122 6.37 -4.94 17.76
N THR A 123 6.36 -3.99 18.69
CA THR A 123 7.36 -2.92 18.76
C THR A 123 7.90 -2.83 20.18
N MET A 124 9.06 -2.20 20.37
CA MET A 124 9.66 -2.09 21.71
C MET A 124 8.99 -1.04 22.61
N LEU A 125 8.13 -0.17 22.07
CA LEU A 125 7.58 0.99 22.77
C LEU A 125 6.06 0.95 22.94
N PHE A 126 5.39 -0.03 22.35
CA PHE A 126 3.94 -0.15 22.36
C PHE A 126 3.52 -1.54 22.85
N PRO A 127 2.25 -1.71 23.22
CA PRO A 127 1.66 -2.98 23.57
C PRO A 127 2.15 -4.14 22.70
N VAL A 128 2.39 -5.30 23.31
CA VAL A 128 2.64 -6.59 22.65
C VAL A 128 1.50 -6.91 21.69
N ILE A 129 0.27 -6.57 22.08
CA ILE A 129 -0.92 -6.72 21.24
C ILE A 129 -1.40 -5.34 20.83
N ARG A 130 -1.31 -5.05 19.53
CA ARG A 130 -1.63 -3.73 18.95
C ARG A 130 -2.93 -3.72 18.15
N SER A 131 -3.35 -4.90 17.69
CA SER A 131 -4.63 -5.11 17.02
C SER A 131 -5.15 -6.51 17.27
N VAL A 132 -6.47 -6.64 17.27
CA VAL A 132 -7.17 -7.94 17.33
C VAL A 132 -8.31 -7.92 16.32
N VAL A 133 -8.43 -8.96 15.52
CA VAL A 133 -9.63 -9.17 14.70
C VAL A 133 -10.70 -9.80 15.58
N ALA A 134 -11.76 -9.05 15.86
CA ALA A 134 -12.81 -9.48 16.77
C ALA A 134 -13.69 -10.58 16.16
N GLY A 135 -13.89 -10.55 14.84
CA GLY A 135 -14.70 -11.53 14.14
C GLY A 135 -15.15 -11.02 12.77
N GLU A 136 -16.02 -11.80 12.14
CA GLU A 136 -16.67 -11.47 10.88
C GLU A 136 -18.19 -11.55 10.97
N TYR A 137 -18.88 -10.81 10.12
CA TYR A 137 -20.33 -10.91 9.94
C TYR A 137 -20.70 -10.60 8.49
N LYS A 138 -21.94 -10.85 8.08
CA LYS A 138 -22.45 -10.41 6.77
C LYS A 138 -23.34 -9.19 6.96
N ASP A 139 -23.12 -8.14 6.17
CA ASP A 139 -24.03 -7.02 6.13
C ASP A 139 -25.31 -7.32 5.34
N GLU A 140 -26.20 -6.34 5.24
CA GLU A 140 -27.49 -6.45 4.55
C GLU A 140 -27.34 -6.78 3.05
N GLU A 141 -26.20 -6.44 2.45
CA GLU A 141 -25.87 -6.74 1.05
C GLU A 141 -25.18 -8.12 0.90
N GLY A 142 -24.98 -8.84 2.01
CA GLY A 142 -24.32 -10.14 2.05
C GLY A 142 -22.79 -10.07 1.97
N ILE A 143 -22.19 -8.87 2.08
CA ILE A 143 -20.74 -8.66 2.05
C ILE A 143 -20.14 -9.07 3.41
N THR A 144 -19.08 -9.89 3.37
CA THR A 144 -18.33 -10.27 4.58
C THR A 144 -17.62 -9.04 5.15
N CYS A 145 -17.95 -8.70 6.38
CA CYS A 145 -17.41 -7.58 7.13
C CYS A 145 -16.50 -8.11 8.24
N ILE A 146 -15.24 -7.70 8.26
CA ILE A 146 -14.23 -8.10 9.24
C ILE A 146 -13.99 -6.94 10.20
N LEU A 147 -14.27 -7.16 11.50
CA LEU A 147 -14.07 -6.15 12.53
C LEU A 147 -12.66 -6.23 13.11
N VAL A 148 -11.88 -5.16 12.95
CA VAL A 148 -10.51 -5.04 13.45
C VAL A 148 -10.47 -3.98 14.54
N LEU A 149 -10.17 -4.43 15.75
CA LEU A 149 -9.90 -3.57 16.90
C LEU A 149 -8.43 -3.13 16.86
N ILE A 150 -8.17 -1.84 17.02
CA ILE A 150 -6.83 -1.27 17.00
C ILE A 150 -6.60 -0.46 18.26
N ASN A 151 -5.40 -0.57 18.82
CA ASN A 151 -4.97 0.24 19.95
C ASN A 151 -4.90 1.72 19.55
N ILE A 152 -5.32 2.62 20.44
CA ILE A 152 -5.31 4.07 20.19
C ILE A 152 -3.95 4.62 19.73
N ASN A 153 -2.84 4.04 20.20
CA ASN A 153 -1.49 4.41 19.78
C ASN A 153 -1.23 4.20 18.28
N ASP A 154 -2.05 3.39 17.61
CA ASP A 154 -1.91 2.99 16.21
C ASP A 154 -2.91 3.66 15.27
N GLU A 155 -3.75 4.57 15.76
CA GLU A 155 -4.69 5.35 14.95
C GLU A 155 -4.00 6.02 13.75
N GLN A 156 -2.78 6.55 13.97
CA GLN A 156 -2.05 7.25 12.93
C GLN A 156 -1.63 6.36 11.75
N ILE A 157 -1.53 5.04 11.96
CA ILE A 157 -1.27 4.09 10.85
C ILE A 157 -2.44 4.08 9.87
N ILE A 158 -3.67 4.10 10.39
CA ILE A 158 -4.90 4.15 9.59
C ILE A 158 -5.03 5.53 8.93
N SER A 159 -4.87 6.60 9.70
CA SER A 159 -4.92 7.98 9.20
C SER A 159 -3.91 8.24 8.07
N ASN A 160 -2.69 7.70 8.18
CA ASN A 160 -1.69 7.80 7.13
C ASN A 160 -2.07 7.01 5.87
N SER A 161 -2.76 5.88 6.02
CA SER A 161 -3.27 5.08 4.90
C SER A 161 -4.39 5.81 4.14
N THR A 162 -5.34 6.39 4.87
CA THR A 162 -6.49 7.10 4.28
C THR A 162 -6.06 8.38 3.53
N ARG A 163 -4.93 8.99 3.93
CA ARG A 163 -4.38 10.22 3.34
C ARG A 163 -3.34 9.99 2.23
N LYS A 164 -3.14 8.76 1.75
CA LYS A 164 -2.12 8.46 0.71
C LYS A 164 -2.35 9.25 -0.58
N ARG A 165 -1.39 10.10 -0.94
CA ARG A 165 -1.45 11.00 -2.12
C ARG A 165 -1.24 10.30 -3.47
N TYR A 166 -0.52 9.18 -3.51
CA TYR A 166 -0.04 8.56 -4.76
C TYR A 166 -0.70 7.22 -5.10
N ALA A 167 -1.82 6.88 -4.44
CA ALA A 167 -2.55 5.63 -4.63
C ALA A 167 -4.06 5.88 -4.66
N ASN A 168 -4.56 6.44 -5.77
CA ASN A 168 -5.97 6.83 -5.89
C ASN A 168 -6.95 5.67 -5.68
N GLU A 169 -6.60 4.47 -6.14
CA GLU A 169 -7.43 3.26 -5.93
C GLU A 169 -7.54 2.90 -4.43
N VAL A 170 -6.42 2.96 -3.69
CA VAL A 170 -6.42 2.75 -2.24
C VAL A 170 -7.25 3.80 -1.53
N LYS A 171 -7.18 5.07 -1.98
CA LYS A 171 -7.99 6.15 -1.40
C LYS A 171 -9.48 5.92 -1.63
N LYS A 172 -9.88 5.44 -2.81
CA LYS A 172 -11.28 5.11 -3.13
C LYS A 172 -11.80 3.90 -2.36
N ALA A 173 -10.91 3.01 -1.92
CA ALA A 173 -11.25 1.86 -1.10
C ALA A 173 -11.55 2.25 0.36
N TRP A 174 -10.97 3.34 0.85
CA TRP A 174 -11.31 3.90 2.16
C TRP A 174 -12.66 4.60 2.14
N ASN A 175 -13.50 4.32 3.13
CA ASN A 175 -14.76 5.02 3.37
C ASN A 175 -14.95 5.25 4.88
N TYR A 176 -15.96 6.05 5.21
CA TYR A 176 -16.41 6.27 6.57
C TYR A 176 -17.92 6.24 6.58
N TYR A 177 -18.50 5.65 7.61
CA TYR A 177 -19.93 5.80 7.85
C TYR A 177 -20.19 6.11 9.31
N LYS A 178 -21.39 6.63 9.54
CA LYS A 178 -21.90 6.99 10.86
C LYS A 178 -23.01 6.05 11.24
N THR A 179 -23.08 5.67 12.51
CA THR A 179 -24.18 4.87 13.03
C THR A 179 -24.55 5.29 14.44
N TYR A 180 -25.83 5.12 14.78
CA TYR A 180 -26.33 5.30 16.14
C TYR A 180 -26.27 4.01 16.96
N CYS A 181 -25.71 2.92 16.42
CA CYS A 181 -25.58 1.64 17.14
C CYS A 181 -26.92 1.11 17.67
N GLY A 182 -28.03 1.37 16.95
CA GLY A 182 -29.39 1.03 17.38
C GLY A 182 -29.97 1.91 18.49
N LYS A 183 -29.32 3.02 18.84
CA LYS A 183 -29.79 3.99 19.84
C LYS A 183 -30.64 5.08 19.20
N ASP A 184 -31.42 5.77 20.04
CA ASP A 184 -32.30 6.87 19.63
C ASP A 184 -31.50 8.09 19.14
N GLU A 185 -31.77 8.52 17.91
CA GLU A 185 -31.12 9.64 17.25
C GLU A 185 -31.40 10.99 17.93
N GLN A 186 -32.50 11.10 18.69
CA GLN A 186 -32.82 12.31 19.44
C GLN A 186 -31.92 12.48 20.67
N GLN A 187 -31.51 11.37 21.28
CA GLN A 187 -30.74 11.34 22.54
C GLN A 187 -29.24 11.15 22.32
N TYR A 188 -28.85 10.48 21.24
CA TYR A 188 -27.47 10.10 20.99
C TYR A 188 -26.92 10.72 19.72
N SER A 189 -25.61 10.96 19.69
CA SER A 189 -24.87 11.30 18.47
C SER A 189 -24.09 10.10 17.96
N GLN A 190 -23.84 10.10 16.66
CA GLN A 190 -23.33 8.95 15.93
C GLN A 190 -21.86 8.67 16.23
N VAL A 191 -21.48 7.39 16.17
CA VAL A 191 -20.08 6.97 16.12
C VAL A 191 -19.61 6.90 14.66
N TRP A 192 -18.36 7.28 14.42
CA TRP A 192 -17.71 7.15 13.12
C TRP A 192 -16.93 5.85 13.03
N VAL A 193 -17.12 5.11 11.94
CA VAL A 193 -16.37 3.88 11.67
C VAL A 193 -15.61 4.05 10.37
N THR A 194 -14.30 3.77 10.42
CA THR A 194 -13.44 3.80 9.25
C THR A 194 -13.48 2.44 8.57
N THR A 195 -13.82 2.40 7.27
CA THR A 195 -13.93 1.14 6.54
C THR A 195 -13.00 1.07 5.34
N TYR A 196 -12.55 -0.14 5.02
CA TYR A 196 -11.76 -0.43 3.84
C TYR A 196 -12.45 -1.50 2.99
N ASN A 197 -12.92 -1.09 1.82
CA ASN A 197 -13.65 -1.96 0.91
C ASN A 197 -12.68 -2.69 -0.02
N LEU A 198 -12.70 -4.02 0.06
CA LEU A 198 -12.11 -4.91 -0.91
C LEU A 198 -13.26 -5.63 -1.64
N ASN A 199 -13.11 -5.94 -2.93
CA ASN A 199 -14.21 -6.48 -3.76
C ASN A 199 -14.94 -7.69 -3.15
N VAL A 200 -14.31 -8.43 -2.25
CA VAL A 200 -14.85 -9.64 -1.60
C VAL A 200 -15.22 -9.45 -0.12
N CYS A 201 -14.75 -8.37 0.51
CA CYS A 201 -14.97 -8.13 1.94
C CYS A 201 -14.75 -6.67 2.34
N LYS A 202 -15.37 -6.25 3.43
CA LYS A 202 -15.19 -4.93 4.04
C LYS A 202 -14.45 -5.08 5.37
N PHE A 203 -13.39 -4.29 5.58
CA PHE A 203 -12.75 -4.20 6.89
C PHE A 203 -13.30 -3.00 7.63
N GLU A 204 -13.62 -3.17 8.90
CA GLU A 204 -14.04 -2.11 9.80
C GLU A 204 -12.97 -1.91 10.86
N PHE A 205 -12.35 -0.73 10.87
CA PHE A 205 -11.28 -0.40 11.79
C PHE A 205 -11.84 0.45 12.92
N VAL A 206 -11.80 -0.12 14.12
CA VAL A 206 -12.32 0.50 15.33
C VAL A 206 -11.17 0.74 16.30
N ILE A 207 -10.92 2.01 16.59
CA ILE A 207 -9.94 2.40 17.60
C ILE A 207 -10.58 2.17 18.97
N THR A 208 -10.00 1.29 19.76
CA THR A 208 -10.52 1.00 21.10
C THR A 208 -9.66 1.67 22.16
N ASP A 209 -10.29 1.92 23.31
CA ASP A 209 -9.59 2.43 24.48
C ASP A 209 -8.55 1.44 24.99
N TRP A 210 -7.63 1.96 25.80
CA TRP A 210 -6.47 1.25 26.32
C TRP A 210 -6.85 0.02 27.16
N GLU A 211 -8.01 0.02 27.83
CA GLU A 211 -8.45 -1.03 28.76
C GLU A 211 -8.49 -2.43 28.14
N PHE A 212 -9.01 -2.56 26.91
CA PHE A 212 -9.11 -3.85 26.22
C PHE A 212 -7.73 -4.47 25.99
N PHE A 213 -6.80 -3.66 25.47
CA PHE A 213 -5.45 -4.12 25.19
C PHE A 213 -4.66 -4.32 26.49
N GLN A 214 -4.77 -3.40 27.45
CA GLN A 214 -4.13 -3.50 28.76
C GLN A 214 -4.51 -4.79 29.48
N TYR A 215 -5.79 -5.16 29.49
CA TYR A 215 -6.25 -6.42 30.07
C TYR A 215 -5.57 -7.64 29.43
N LEU A 216 -5.46 -7.66 28.10
CA LEU A 216 -4.75 -8.71 27.38
C LEU A 216 -3.23 -8.68 27.64
N GLU A 217 -2.64 -7.52 27.87
CA GLU A 217 -1.21 -7.39 28.19
C GLU A 217 -0.89 -7.99 29.55
N ASP A 218 -1.67 -7.58 30.56
CA ASP A 218 -1.43 -7.90 31.97
C ASP A 218 -1.79 -9.34 32.32
N ASN A 219 -2.66 -9.98 31.52
CA ASN A 219 -3.18 -11.32 31.79
C ASN A 219 -2.75 -12.31 30.71
N ALA A 220 -1.65 -13.04 30.96
CA ALA A 220 -1.18 -14.10 30.06
C ALA A 220 -2.23 -15.21 29.83
N ASP A 221 -2.98 -15.56 30.87
CA ASP A 221 -4.07 -16.53 30.78
C ASP A 221 -5.20 -16.02 29.88
N ALA A 222 -5.52 -14.72 29.93
CA ALA A 222 -6.51 -14.12 29.04
C ALA A 222 -6.06 -14.18 27.58
N ARG A 223 -4.78 -13.95 27.28
CA ARG A 223 -4.26 -14.11 25.90
C ARG A 223 -4.43 -15.54 25.40
N THR A 224 -4.11 -16.52 26.24
CA THR A 224 -4.23 -17.94 25.89
C THR A 224 -5.70 -18.34 25.71
N GLN A 225 -6.57 -17.84 26.58
CA GLN A 225 -8.00 -18.11 26.59
C GLN A 225 -8.71 -17.48 25.38
N TYR A 226 -8.39 -16.23 25.04
CA TYR A 226 -9.18 -15.44 24.09
C TYR A 226 -8.55 -15.28 22.72
N LEU A 227 -7.23 -15.43 22.58
CA LEU A 227 -6.55 -15.15 21.32
C LEU A 227 -6.00 -16.40 20.65
N GLU A 228 -6.12 -16.42 19.33
CA GLU A 228 -5.38 -17.32 18.43
C GLU A 228 -4.74 -16.56 17.29
N GLU A 229 -3.95 -17.26 16.48
CA GLU A 229 -3.41 -16.75 15.22
C GLU A 229 -4.13 -17.39 14.05
N VAL A 230 -4.69 -16.56 13.17
CA VAL A 230 -5.30 -16.98 11.91
C VAL A 230 -4.63 -16.26 10.76
N GLU A 231 -4.60 -16.90 9.60
CA GLU A 231 -4.12 -16.29 8.38
C GLU A 231 -5.26 -15.56 7.66
N ILE A 232 -5.12 -14.24 7.52
CA ILE A 232 -6.06 -13.38 6.77
C ILE A 232 -5.25 -12.66 5.69
N PHE A 233 -5.58 -12.88 4.43
CA PHE A 233 -4.87 -12.38 3.26
C PHE A 233 -3.36 -12.69 3.28
N SER A 234 -2.99 -13.92 3.67
CA SER A 234 -1.59 -14.36 3.82
C SER A 234 -0.77 -13.62 4.89
N GLU A 235 -1.42 -12.92 5.81
CA GLU A 235 -0.78 -12.33 6.99
C GLU A 235 -1.33 -13.00 8.25
N LYS A 236 -0.43 -13.37 9.16
CA LYS A 236 -0.82 -13.92 10.47
C LYS A 236 -1.31 -12.79 11.36
N VAL A 237 -2.54 -12.90 11.84
CA VAL A 237 -3.19 -11.90 12.67
C VAL A 237 -3.73 -12.52 13.95
N LYS A 238 -3.76 -11.75 15.04
CA LYS A 238 -4.42 -12.16 16.28
C LYS A 238 -5.94 -12.04 16.11
N THR A 239 -6.67 -13.13 16.38
CA THR A 239 -8.14 -13.15 16.33
C THR A 239 -8.72 -13.57 17.68
N LEU A 240 -9.98 -13.21 17.95
CA LEU A 240 -10.72 -13.72 19.10
C LEU A 240 -11.24 -15.13 18.84
N LYS A 241 -10.94 -16.08 19.75
CA LYS A 241 -11.51 -17.44 19.79
C LYS A 241 -12.98 -17.46 20.20
N ASN A 242 -13.36 -16.51 21.05
CA ASN A 242 -14.72 -16.31 21.54
C ASN A 242 -14.90 -14.84 21.91
N LEU A 243 -16.16 -14.42 22.06
CA LEU A 243 -16.54 -13.03 22.29
C LEU A 243 -16.80 -12.71 23.77
N ASP A 244 -16.54 -13.64 24.69
CA ASP A 244 -16.86 -13.49 26.12
C ASP A 244 -15.96 -12.47 26.81
N ILE A 245 -14.80 -12.13 26.20
CA ILE A 245 -13.92 -11.07 26.69
C ILE A 245 -14.67 -9.73 26.79
N PHE A 246 -15.66 -9.48 25.94
CA PHE A 246 -16.46 -8.26 25.97
C PHE A 246 -17.47 -8.21 27.12
N GLU A 247 -17.77 -9.33 27.78
CA GLU A 247 -18.56 -9.35 29.02
C GLU A 247 -17.70 -9.06 30.25
N LYS A 248 -16.46 -9.55 30.23
CA LYS A 248 -15.49 -9.33 31.32
C LYS A 248 -14.99 -7.90 31.35
N LEU A 249 -14.73 -7.34 30.17
CA LEU A 249 -14.45 -5.92 30.03
C LEU A 249 -15.79 -5.21 30.13
N LEU A 250 -16.08 -4.67 31.32
CA LEU A 250 -17.06 -3.61 31.46
C LEU A 250 -16.55 -2.47 30.58
N LEU A 251 -16.89 -2.46 29.29
CA LEU A 251 -16.67 -1.31 28.42
C LEU A 251 -17.56 -0.21 29.02
N GLN A 252 -17.00 0.57 29.96
CA GLN A 252 -17.77 1.13 31.07
C GLN A 252 -18.80 2.15 30.62
N GLU A 253 -18.54 2.87 29.53
CA GLU A 253 -19.47 3.87 29.03
C GLU A 253 -19.70 3.75 27.51
N GLU A 254 -20.96 3.55 27.14
CA GLU A 254 -21.41 3.62 25.74
C GLU A 254 -21.45 5.06 25.21
N TYR A 255 -21.20 6.06 26.06
CA TYR A 255 -21.09 7.46 25.67
C TYR A 255 -20.02 8.19 26.50
N SER A 256 -19.35 9.19 25.94
CA SER A 256 -18.22 9.88 26.60
C SER A 256 -18.54 11.29 27.12
N TYR A 257 -19.45 12.01 26.48
CA TYR A 257 -19.88 13.35 26.88
C TYR A 257 -21.23 13.72 26.26
N ILE A 258 -21.80 14.85 26.72
CA ILE A 258 -22.96 15.49 26.10
C ILE A 258 -22.46 16.58 25.16
N ASN A 259 -22.80 16.49 23.87
CA ASN A 259 -22.37 17.47 22.88
C ASN A 259 -23.14 18.80 23.00
N TYR A 260 -22.77 19.78 22.18
CA TYR A 260 -23.41 21.11 22.20
C TYR A 260 -24.91 21.07 21.84
N ASP A 261 -25.38 20.01 21.20
CA ASP A 261 -26.80 19.77 20.88
C ASP A 261 -27.56 19.05 22.03
N GLY A 262 -26.92 18.81 23.17
CA GLY A 262 -27.52 18.09 24.30
C GLY A 262 -27.58 16.58 24.12
N LYS A 263 -26.91 16.01 23.11
CA LYS A 263 -26.91 14.58 22.80
C LYS A 263 -25.70 13.85 23.40
N LYS A 264 -25.90 12.62 23.84
CA LYS A 264 -24.85 11.73 24.35
C LYS A 264 -23.97 11.21 23.20
N SER A 265 -22.67 11.42 23.25
CA SER A 265 -21.75 11.00 22.19
C SER A 265 -21.32 9.55 22.32
N LEU A 266 -21.77 8.70 21.39
CA LEU A 266 -21.50 7.26 21.42
C LEU A 266 -20.00 6.96 21.28
N THR A 267 -19.52 6.00 22.06
CA THR A 267 -18.14 5.52 22.03
C THR A 267 -17.97 4.32 21.10
N THR A 268 -16.72 3.93 20.85
CA THR A 268 -16.42 2.69 20.12
C THR A 268 -16.84 1.44 20.89
N ALA A 269 -16.94 1.51 22.23
CA ALA A 269 -17.57 0.48 23.05
C ALA A 269 -19.04 0.22 22.65
N ALA A 270 -19.82 1.27 22.43
CA ALA A 270 -21.21 1.13 21.95
C ALA A 270 -21.26 0.44 20.58
N TYR A 271 -20.30 0.75 19.71
CA TYR A 271 -20.18 0.10 18.40
C TYR A 271 -19.86 -1.39 18.50
N ILE A 272 -18.90 -1.77 19.34
CA ILE A 272 -18.53 -3.17 19.57
C ILE A 272 -19.73 -3.94 20.12
N ARG A 273 -20.45 -3.40 21.10
CA ARG A 273 -21.65 -4.02 21.66
C ARG A 273 -22.76 -4.19 20.62
N TYR A 274 -22.97 -3.18 19.78
CA TYR A 274 -23.95 -3.25 18.70
C TYR A 274 -23.61 -4.32 17.66
N ARG A 275 -22.32 -4.50 17.33
CA ARG A 275 -21.89 -5.53 16.37
C ARG A 275 -21.80 -6.92 16.96
N ARG A 276 -21.51 -7.05 18.25
CA ARG A 276 -21.24 -8.33 18.90
C ARG A 276 -22.25 -9.45 18.61
N PRO A 277 -23.58 -9.22 18.62
CA PRO A 277 -24.54 -10.28 18.32
C PRO A 277 -24.47 -10.83 16.88
N LEU A 278 -23.86 -10.07 15.97
CA LEU A 278 -23.70 -10.43 14.56
C LEU A 278 -22.35 -11.12 14.29
N LEU A 279 -21.38 -10.95 15.18
CA LEU A 279 -20.01 -11.42 14.97
C LEU A 279 -19.90 -12.94 15.14
N ASN A 280 -19.18 -13.54 14.21
CA ASN A 280 -18.69 -14.91 14.29
C ASN A 280 -17.18 -14.87 14.41
N CYS A 281 -16.61 -15.70 15.29
CA CYS A 281 -15.16 -15.83 15.39
C CYS A 281 -14.60 -16.44 14.10
N ILE A 282 -13.52 -15.86 13.59
CA ILE A 282 -12.87 -16.35 12.37
C ILE A 282 -12.01 -17.54 12.76
N THR A 283 -12.39 -18.73 12.30
CA THR A 283 -11.73 -20.01 12.62
C THR A 283 -10.99 -20.62 11.42
N THR A 284 -11.09 -20.01 10.23
CA THR A 284 -10.48 -20.51 8.99
C THR A 284 -9.74 -19.41 8.23
N THR A 285 -8.85 -19.81 7.33
CA THR A 285 -8.07 -18.90 6.48
C THR A 285 -8.98 -18.09 5.56
N ILE A 286 -8.82 -16.76 5.57
CA ILE A 286 -9.47 -15.86 4.61
C ILE A 286 -8.45 -15.47 3.54
N SER A 287 -8.73 -15.80 2.28
CA SER A 287 -7.82 -15.58 1.14
C SER A 287 -8.32 -14.53 0.16
#